data_AF-T2ISX7-F1
#
_entry.id   AF-T2ISX7-F1
#
_cell.length_a   1.000
_cell.length_b   1.000
_cell.length_c   1.000
_cell.angle_alpha   90.00
_cell.angle_beta   90.00
_cell.angle_gamma   90.00
#
_symmetry.space_group_name_H-M   'P 1'
#
loop_
_entity.id
_entity.type
_entity.pdbx_description
1 polymer ?
#
loop_
_entity_poly.entity_id
_entity_poly.type
_entity_poly.pdbx_seq_one_letter_code
_entity_poly.pdbx_strand_id
1 'polypeptide(L)'
;MGISIENGRIQDQGDFRLKSALQKITKEYSLPMRLTANHNLIFYEINPIDQADIESILLHCGIVSDPEKIDSLTRYSMACPALPTCGLAVTESERALPGILERINNVLARVGLAGEEIVIRMTGCPNGCARPYMAELGFVGSAPESYQVWLGGDANQTQLAQPYIDKLPDKDIESFLEPLFAYFKQDKTKQETFGQFCQRVGFEALRTFSENYTPPKPRRVRKNQHRVSVQDAMFARLKQASQDEKRPMNQIVQQALEAYFAEE
;
A
#
# COMPACT_ATOMS: atom_id res chain seq x y z
N MET A 1 14.24 19.60 7.83
CA MET A 1 12.99 18.80 7.87
C MET A 1 12.62 18.38 6.45
N GLY A 2 12.52 17.08 6.19
CA GLY A 2 12.09 16.54 4.89
C GLY A 2 10.59 16.33 4.87
N ILE A 3 9.93 16.71 3.78
CA ILE A 3 8.50 16.56 3.55
C ILE A 3 8.31 15.58 2.41
N SER A 4 7.70 14.43 2.72
CA SER A 4 7.29 13.47 1.70
C SER A 4 6.11 14.03 0.91
N ILE A 5 6.19 13.99 -0.41
CA ILE A 5 5.15 14.48 -1.31
C ILE A 5 4.90 13.38 -2.33
N GLU A 6 3.76 12.71 -2.23
CA GLU A 6 3.37 11.66 -3.17
C GLU A 6 3.41 12.20 -4.61
N ASN A 7 4.29 11.61 -5.42
CA ASN A 7 4.59 12.01 -6.80
C ASN A 7 5.00 13.50 -7.00
N GLY A 8 5.37 14.22 -5.94
CA GLY A 8 5.72 15.64 -6.02
C GLY A 8 4.57 16.57 -6.34
N ARG A 9 3.32 16.10 -6.27
CA ARG A 9 2.14 16.90 -6.56
C ARG A 9 1.83 17.84 -5.39
N ILE A 10 2.19 19.11 -5.53
CA ILE A 10 1.83 20.16 -4.58
C ILE A 10 0.43 20.69 -4.91
N GLN A 11 -0.55 20.37 -4.07
CA GLN A 11 -1.93 20.81 -4.21
C GLN A 11 -2.62 20.93 -2.84
N ASP A 12 -3.80 21.57 -2.86
CA ASP A 12 -4.75 21.51 -1.76
C ASP A 12 -5.97 20.70 -2.23
N GLN A 13 -6.39 19.73 -1.42
CA GLN A 13 -7.52 18.85 -1.68
C GLN A 13 -8.14 18.39 -0.35
N GLY A 14 -9.35 18.86 -0.06
CA GLY A 14 -10.02 18.56 1.22
C GLY A 14 -9.16 18.98 2.42
N ASP A 15 -8.92 18.03 3.33
CA ASP A 15 -8.10 18.25 4.52
C ASP A 15 -6.59 18.28 4.24
N PHE A 16 -6.16 17.73 3.09
CA PHE A 16 -4.76 17.75 2.66
C PHE A 16 -4.46 19.08 1.94
N ARG A 17 -3.78 20.01 2.62
CA ARG A 17 -3.55 21.40 2.16
C ARG A 17 -2.07 21.75 2.07
N LEU A 18 -1.30 20.95 1.32
CA LEU A 18 0.16 21.08 1.22
C LEU A 18 0.57 22.41 0.59
N LYS A 19 -0.10 22.87 -0.47
CA LYS A 19 0.26 24.14 -1.12
C LYS A 19 0.10 25.31 -0.16
N SER A 20 -1.01 25.33 0.58
CA SER A 20 -1.27 26.34 1.61
C SER A 20 -0.24 26.28 2.75
N ALA A 21 0.11 25.09 3.23
CA ALA A 21 1.11 24.91 4.29
C ALA A 21 2.49 25.44 3.87
N LEU A 22 2.97 25.05 2.68
CA LEU A 22 4.25 25.50 2.15
C LEU A 22 4.27 27.03 1.98
N GLN A 23 3.18 27.62 1.48
CA GLN A 23 3.07 29.07 1.34
C GLN A 23 3.10 29.79 2.70
N LYS A 24 2.40 29.26 3.71
CA LYS A 24 2.38 29.84 5.06
C LYS A 24 3.77 29.81 5.69
N ILE A 25 4.42 28.64 5.70
CA ILE A 25 5.76 28.44 6.28
C ILE A 25 6.79 29.35 5.60
N THR A 26 6.77 29.43 4.27
CA THR A 26 7.71 30.29 3.54
C THR A 26 7.49 31.79 3.81
N LYS A 27 6.23 32.23 3.98
CA LYS A 27 5.93 33.63 4.32
C LYS A 27 6.32 34.00 5.75
N GLU A 28 6.04 33.13 6.72
CA GLU A 28 6.23 33.42 8.14
C GLU A 28 7.69 33.27 8.59
N TYR A 29 8.39 32.25 8.09
CA TYR A 29 9.74 31.93 8.55
C TYR A 29 10.82 32.22 7.50
N SER A 30 10.45 32.60 6.26
CA SER A 30 11.39 32.86 5.16
C SER A 30 12.40 31.73 4.92
N LEU A 31 11.96 30.48 5.15
CA LEU A 31 12.82 29.31 5.05
C LEU A 31 13.14 28.96 3.59
N PRO A 32 14.40 28.62 3.29
CA PRO A 32 14.75 28.11 1.98
C PRO A 32 14.24 26.67 1.80
N MET A 33 13.96 26.30 0.54
CA MET A 33 13.48 24.98 0.14
C MET A 33 14.44 24.31 -0.85
N ARG A 34 14.67 23.01 -0.70
CA ARG A 34 15.37 22.16 -1.67
C ARG A 34 14.44 21.08 -2.18
N LEU A 35 14.32 20.98 -3.51
CA LEU A 35 13.66 19.85 -4.15
C LEU A 35 14.63 18.67 -4.21
N THR A 36 14.12 17.47 -4.00
CA THR A 36 14.90 16.23 -4.05
C THR A 36 14.68 15.48 -5.36
N ALA A 37 15.60 14.58 -5.71
CA ALA A 37 15.46 13.70 -6.87
C ALA A 37 14.34 12.64 -6.71
N ASN A 38 13.72 12.56 -5.53
CA ASN A 38 12.60 11.67 -5.23
C ASN A 38 11.26 12.42 -5.08
N HIS A 39 11.13 13.56 -5.76
CA HIS A 39 9.92 14.38 -5.79
C HIS A 39 9.49 14.97 -4.42
N ASN A 40 10.32 14.82 -3.40
CA ASN A 40 10.11 15.38 -2.06
C ASN A 40 10.75 16.76 -1.92
N LEU A 41 10.44 17.44 -0.81
CA LEU A 41 10.95 18.77 -0.48
C LEU A 41 11.68 18.77 0.87
N ILE A 42 12.71 19.60 1.03
CA ILE A 42 13.41 19.80 2.29
C ILE A 42 13.38 21.27 2.67
N PHE A 43 12.83 21.58 3.85
CA PHE A 43 13.10 22.83 4.55
C PHE A 43 14.40 22.69 5.33
N TYR A 44 15.31 23.65 5.17
CA TYR A 44 16.59 23.69 5.87
C TYR A 44 16.81 25.08 6.49
N GLU A 45 17.80 25.19 7.38
CA GLU A 45 18.04 26.41 8.19
C GLU A 45 16.87 26.78 9.11
N ILE A 46 16.11 25.78 9.57
CA ILE A 46 15.06 25.96 10.57
C ILE A 46 15.70 26.26 11.92
N ASN A 47 15.34 27.38 12.53
CA ASN A 47 15.70 27.67 13.91
C ASN A 47 15.05 26.63 14.84
N PRO A 48 15.78 25.97 15.75
CA PRO A 48 15.21 24.93 16.62
C PRO A 48 13.96 25.35 17.38
N ILE A 49 13.79 26.63 17.73
CA ILE A 49 12.60 27.12 18.43
C ILE A 49 11.33 27.12 17.56
N ASP A 50 11.48 27.23 16.24
CA ASP A 50 10.37 27.30 15.29
C ASP A 50 9.90 25.92 14.84
N GLN A 51 10.68 24.87 15.10
CA GLN A 51 10.43 23.53 14.58
C GLN A 51 9.04 22.99 14.98
N ALA A 52 8.68 23.10 16.25
CA ALA A 52 7.40 22.59 16.74
C ALA A 52 6.19 23.32 16.13
N ASP A 53 6.32 24.62 15.87
CA ASP A 53 5.27 25.43 15.26
C ASP A 53 5.12 25.09 13.76
N ILE A 54 6.23 24.91 13.05
CA ILE A 54 6.22 24.46 11.65
C ILE A 54 5.59 23.06 11.53
N GLU A 55 5.96 22.12 12.40
CA GLU A 55 5.35 20.79 12.45
C GLU A 55 3.85 20.86 12.74
N SER A 56 3.44 21.76 13.63
CA SER A 56 2.03 22.05 13.90
C SER A 56 1.31 22.57 12.66
N ILE A 57 1.88 23.52 11.91
CA ILE A 57 1.29 24.03 10.67
C ILE A 57 1.06 22.90 9.66
N LEU A 58 2.05 22.03 9.48
CA LEU A 58 1.96 20.88 8.58
C LEU A 58 0.83 19.93 9.01
N LEU A 59 0.77 19.59 10.29
CA LEU A 59 -0.25 18.70 10.84
C LEU A 59 -1.67 19.28 10.66
N HIS A 60 -1.87 20.58 10.92
CA HIS A 60 -3.16 21.27 10.71
C HIS A 60 -3.59 21.34 9.23
N CYS A 61 -2.66 21.14 8.32
CA CYS A 61 -2.90 21.04 6.89
C CYS A 61 -2.93 19.58 6.40
N GLY A 62 -2.95 18.59 7.29
CA GLY A 62 -3.03 17.17 6.92
C GLY A 62 -1.72 16.58 6.38
N ILE A 63 -0.58 17.20 6.67
CA ILE A 63 0.74 16.72 6.25
C ILE A 63 1.46 16.06 7.43
N VAL A 64 1.85 14.81 7.23
CA VAL A 64 2.68 14.06 8.17
C VAL A 64 4.14 14.35 7.86
N SER A 65 4.85 14.98 8.80
CA SER A 65 6.28 15.29 8.67
C SER A 65 7.20 14.15 9.14
N ASP A 66 6.69 13.25 9.97
CA ASP A 66 7.41 12.09 10.50
C ASP A 66 7.44 10.94 9.47
N PRO A 67 8.60 10.60 8.88
CA PRO A 67 8.71 9.55 7.88
C PRO A 67 8.27 8.17 8.40
N GLU A 68 8.38 7.89 9.69
CA GLU A 68 8.04 6.57 10.25
C GLU A 68 6.52 6.34 10.33
N LYS A 69 5.73 7.41 10.14
CA LYS A 69 4.26 7.35 10.07
C LYS A 69 3.74 7.28 8.63
N ILE A 70 4.63 7.29 7.64
CA ILE A 70 4.28 7.20 6.23
C ILE A 70 4.58 5.78 5.77
N ASP A 71 3.64 5.19 5.03
CA ASP A 71 3.80 3.85 4.46
C ASP A 71 5.13 3.71 3.70
N SER A 72 5.81 2.58 3.89
CA SER A 72 7.13 2.33 3.32
C SER A 72 7.09 2.38 1.79
N LEU A 73 6.07 1.77 1.17
CA LEU A 73 5.96 1.79 -0.28
C LEU A 73 5.73 3.21 -0.78
N THR A 74 4.85 3.99 -0.15
CA THR A 74 4.66 5.40 -0.50
C THR A 74 5.98 6.17 -0.46
N ARG A 75 6.79 6.00 0.59
CA ARG A 75 8.10 6.68 0.74
C ARG A 75 9.12 6.34 -0.36
N TYR A 76 9.16 5.08 -0.77
CA TYR A 76 10.13 4.56 -1.74
C TYR A 76 9.57 4.44 -3.17
N SER A 77 8.36 4.98 -3.40
CA SER A 77 7.71 4.93 -4.69
C SER A 77 7.85 6.23 -5.49
N MET A 78 7.73 6.12 -6.81
CA MET A 78 7.72 7.28 -7.70
C MET A 78 6.99 7.01 -9.01
N ALA A 79 6.11 7.92 -9.42
CA ALA A 79 5.53 7.93 -10.75
C ALA A 79 5.92 9.17 -11.57
N CYS A 80 5.88 9.05 -12.89
CA CYS A 80 5.95 10.21 -13.77
C CYS A 80 4.55 10.80 -13.99
N PRO A 81 4.42 12.05 -14.48
CA PRO A 81 3.11 12.67 -14.65
C PRO A 81 2.16 11.88 -15.56
N ALA A 82 2.68 11.34 -16.67
CA ALA A 82 1.89 10.63 -17.67
C ALA A 82 0.60 11.40 -18.07
N LEU A 83 -0.54 10.73 -18.13
CA LEU A 83 -1.83 11.38 -18.39
C LEU A 83 -2.26 12.26 -17.21
N PRO A 84 -2.94 13.40 -17.46
CA PRO A 84 -3.50 13.83 -18.74
C PRO A 84 -2.59 14.78 -19.55
N THR A 85 -1.43 15.18 -19.01
CA THR A 85 -0.65 16.29 -19.57
C THR A 85 0.50 15.86 -20.48
N CYS A 86 1.00 14.64 -20.35
CA CYS A 86 2.08 14.13 -21.20
C CYS A 86 1.51 13.59 -22.52
N GLY A 87 1.84 14.23 -23.64
CA GLY A 87 1.42 13.79 -24.98
C GLY A 87 2.06 12.48 -25.46
N LEU A 88 3.00 11.91 -24.70
CA LEU A 88 3.66 10.63 -24.99
C LEU A 88 3.17 9.49 -24.11
N ALA A 89 2.24 9.75 -23.18
CA ALA A 89 1.75 8.73 -22.27
C ALA A 89 0.91 7.69 -23.02
N VAL A 90 1.20 6.42 -22.76
CA VAL A 90 0.47 5.27 -23.30
C VAL A 90 -0.61 4.81 -22.29
N THR A 91 -0.32 4.96 -21.00
CA THR A 91 -1.23 4.67 -19.88
C THR A 91 -0.97 5.61 -18.71
N GLU A 92 -1.73 5.47 -17.63
CA GLU A 92 -1.57 6.22 -16.38
C GLU A 92 -0.23 5.97 -15.69
N SER A 93 0.13 6.88 -14.79
CA SER A 93 1.26 6.68 -13.87
C SER A 93 0.99 7.39 -12.56
N GLU A 94 1.20 8.72 -12.47
CA GLU A 94 1.00 9.50 -11.25
C GLU A 94 -0.37 9.27 -10.58
N ARG A 95 -1.44 9.26 -11.37
CA ARG A 95 -2.81 9.12 -10.86
C ARG A 95 -3.19 7.69 -10.48
N ALA A 96 -2.48 6.69 -11.03
CA ALA A 96 -2.75 5.27 -10.78
C ALA A 96 -1.90 4.71 -9.63
N LEU A 97 -0.67 5.23 -9.45
CA LEU A 97 0.28 4.69 -8.49
C LEU A 97 -0.28 4.58 -7.07
N PRO A 98 -0.97 5.58 -6.47
CA PRO A 98 -1.43 5.48 -5.08
C PRO A 98 -2.36 4.28 -4.83
N GLY A 99 -3.32 4.05 -5.73
CA GLY A 99 -4.23 2.88 -5.64
C GLY A 99 -3.52 1.55 -5.91
N ILE A 100 -2.51 1.54 -6.78
CA ILE A 100 -1.68 0.35 -7.03
C ILE A 100 -0.82 0.02 -5.81
N LEU A 101 -0.25 1.02 -5.12
CA LEU A 101 0.51 0.80 -3.88
C LEU A 101 -0.36 0.20 -2.78
N GLU A 102 -1.60 0.67 -2.61
CA GLU A 102 -2.54 0.08 -1.65
C GLU A 102 -2.80 -1.41 -1.96
N ARG A 103 -3.02 -1.74 -3.24
CA ARG A 103 -3.21 -3.12 -3.70
C ARG A 103 -1.97 -3.99 -3.44
N ILE A 104 -0.77 -3.47 -3.71
CA ILE A 104 0.50 -4.14 -3.43
C ILE A 104 0.70 -4.36 -1.93
N ASN A 105 0.44 -3.35 -1.10
CA ASN A 105 0.50 -3.47 0.36
C ASN A 105 -0.45 -4.54 0.89
N ASN A 106 -1.67 -4.63 0.35
CA ASN A 106 -2.61 -5.69 0.68
C ASN A 106 -2.11 -7.08 0.28
N VAL A 107 -1.37 -7.22 -0.82
CA VAL A 107 -0.70 -8.49 -1.19
C VAL A 107 0.42 -8.81 -0.19
N LEU A 108 1.33 -7.86 0.07
CA LEU A 108 2.43 -8.02 1.02
C LEU A 108 1.93 -8.43 2.42
N ALA A 109 0.87 -7.78 2.91
CA ALA A 109 0.25 -8.12 4.18
C ALA A 109 -0.31 -9.56 4.19
N ARG A 110 -0.98 -9.99 3.11
CA ARG A 110 -1.49 -11.36 2.98
C ARG A 110 -0.40 -12.43 3.02
N VAL A 111 0.76 -12.15 2.42
CA VAL A 111 1.89 -13.10 2.38
C VAL A 111 2.85 -12.96 3.57
N GLY A 112 2.55 -12.08 4.54
CA GLY A 112 3.36 -11.91 5.75
C GLY A 112 4.64 -11.07 5.55
N LEU A 113 4.58 -10.10 4.64
CA LEU A 113 5.61 -9.11 4.31
C LEU A 113 5.14 -7.67 4.55
N ALA A 114 4.17 -7.46 5.44
CA ALA A 114 3.74 -6.10 5.81
C ALA A 114 4.92 -5.27 6.33
N GLY A 115 5.06 -4.04 5.83
CA GLY A 115 6.14 -3.12 6.19
C GLY A 115 7.48 -3.40 5.49
N GLU A 116 7.55 -4.37 4.57
CA GLU A 116 8.73 -4.54 3.72
C GLU A 116 8.94 -3.29 2.86
N GLU A 117 10.20 -2.88 2.72
CA GLU A 117 10.58 -1.76 1.86
C GLU A 117 10.90 -2.31 0.46
N ILE A 118 10.17 -1.84 -0.55
CA ILE A 118 10.42 -2.18 -1.95
C ILE A 118 10.44 -0.89 -2.74
N VAL A 119 11.52 -0.64 -3.48
CA VAL A 119 11.59 0.51 -4.39
C VAL A 119 10.72 0.25 -5.61
N ILE A 120 9.58 0.96 -5.69
CA ILE A 120 8.60 0.83 -6.76
C ILE A 120 8.62 2.07 -7.64
N ARG A 121 8.69 1.90 -8.96
CA ARG A 121 8.68 3.06 -9.88
C ARG A 121 7.77 2.79 -11.05
N MET A 122 7.03 3.82 -11.47
CA MET A 122 6.03 3.74 -12.52
C MET A 122 6.25 4.82 -13.56
N THR A 123 6.18 4.46 -14.84
CA THR A 123 6.13 5.42 -15.94
C THR A 123 5.05 5.05 -16.94
N GLY A 124 4.34 6.05 -17.46
CA GLY A 124 3.24 5.83 -18.41
C GLY A 124 3.67 5.45 -19.83
N CYS A 125 4.97 5.43 -20.13
CA CYS A 125 5.56 5.04 -21.42
C CYS A 125 7.04 4.63 -21.25
N PRO A 126 7.73 4.07 -22.26
CA PRO A 126 9.09 3.55 -22.14
C PRO A 126 10.20 4.60 -22.05
N ASN A 127 9.89 5.90 -22.03
CA ASN A 127 10.90 6.95 -21.88
C ASN A 127 11.58 6.96 -20.50
N GLY A 128 10.98 6.34 -19.48
CA GLY A 128 11.65 6.11 -18.20
C GLY A 128 11.84 7.33 -17.30
N CYS A 129 10.97 8.35 -17.37
CA CYS A 129 11.13 9.61 -16.61
C CYS A 129 11.23 9.41 -15.08
N ALA A 130 10.49 8.46 -14.50
CA ALA A 130 10.57 8.12 -13.08
C ALA A 130 11.67 7.08 -12.77
N ARG A 131 12.55 6.78 -13.73
CA ARG A 131 13.67 5.84 -13.62
C ARG A 131 13.26 4.40 -13.22
N PRO A 132 12.25 3.79 -13.87
CA PRO A 132 11.71 2.48 -13.50
C PRO A 132 12.70 1.34 -13.71
N TYR A 133 13.66 1.51 -14.62
CA TYR A 133 14.71 0.52 -14.91
C TYR A 133 15.74 0.36 -13.79
N MET A 134 15.69 1.19 -12.74
CA MET A 134 16.53 1.05 -11.55
C MET A 134 15.73 0.60 -10.32
N ALA A 135 14.44 0.27 -10.49
CA ALA A 135 13.56 -0.13 -9.41
C ALA A 135 13.68 -1.62 -9.09
N GLU A 136 13.39 -2.00 -7.85
CA GLU A 136 13.22 -3.41 -7.52
C GLU A 136 11.97 -3.98 -8.20
N LEU A 137 10.91 -3.17 -8.29
CA LEU A 137 9.69 -3.43 -9.03
C LEU A 137 9.32 -2.21 -9.90
N GLY A 138 9.54 -2.31 -11.20
CA GLY A 138 9.26 -1.27 -12.18
C GLY A 138 8.01 -1.56 -13.01
N PHE A 139 7.17 -0.55 -13.21
CA PHE A 139 6.03 -0.58 -14.12
C PHE A 139 6.25 0.41 -15.28
N VAL A 140 6.23 -0.08 -16.51
CA VAL A 140 6.47 0.72 -17.72
C VAL A 140 5.27 0.58 -18.64
N GLY A 141 4.54 1.66 -18.89
CA GLY A 141 3.34 1.65 -19.72
C GLY A 141 3.57 1.04 -21.10
N SER A 142 2.82 0.00 -21.43
CA SER A 142 2.95 -0.74 -22.70
C SER A 142 1.69 -0.69 -23.57
N ALA A 143 0.52 -0.49 -22.97
CA ALA A 143 -0.76 -0.26 -23.64
C ALA A 143 -1.72 0.43 -22.63
N PRO A 144 -2.90 0.93 -23.06
CA PRO A 144 -3.91 1.39 -22.12
C PRO A 144 -4.19 0.32 -21.05
N GLU A 145 -4.19 0.74 -19.78
CA GLU A 145 -4.43 -0.12 -18.61
C GLU A 145 -3.50 -1.35 -18.54
N SER A 146 -2.28 -1.24 -19.08
CA SER A 146 -1.30 -2.33 -19.03
C SER A 146 0.14 -1.82 -18.92
N TYR A 147 0.97 -2.60 -18.23
CA TYR A 147 2.37 -2.28 -17.98
C TYR A 147 3.28 -3.46 -18.35
N GLN A 148 4.44 -3.17 -18.92
CA GLN A 148 5.59 -4.06 -18.84
C GLN A 148 6.14 -4.00 -17.41
N VAL A 149 6.43 -5.16 -16.82
CA VAL A 149 7.01 -5.27 -15.49
C VAL A 149 8.51 -5.54 -15.59
N TRP A 150 9.28 -4.78 -14.83
CA TRP A 150 10.72 -4.88 -14.71
C TRP A 150 11.09 -5.28 -13.27
N LEU A 151 12.00 -6.23 -13.12
CA LEU A 151 12.42 -6.74 -11.81
C LEU A 151 13.95 -6.71 -11.68
N GLY A 152 14.42 -6.64 -10.43
CA GLY A 152 15.82 -6.89 -10.11
C GLY A 152 16.72 -5.65 -10.14
N GLY A 153 16.19 -4.43 -10.02
CA GLY A 153 16.99 -3.30 -9.55
C GLY A 153 17.37 -3.48 -8.07
N ASP A 154 17.89 -2.43 -7.42
CA ASP A 154 18.29 -2.47 -6.01
C ASP A 154 17.87 -1.21 -5.25
N ALA A 155 17.78 -1.33 -3.93
CA ALA A 155 17.39 -0.23 -3.05
C ALA A 155 18.36 0.97 -3.09
N ASN A 156 19.61 0.75 -3.53
CA ASN A 156 20.63 1.80 -3.70
C ASN A 156 20.81 2.28 -5.15
N GLN A 157 20.03 1.75 -6.10
CA GLN A 157 20.06 2.09 -7.53
C GLN A 157 21.44 1.97 -8.18
N THR A 158 22.17 0.90 -7.87
CA THR A 158 23.42 0.51 -8.53
C THR A 158 23.23 -0.58 -9.59
N GLN A 159 22.08 -1.26 -9.60
CA GLN A 159 21.79 -2.35 -10.53
C GLN A 159 20.61 -2.01 -11.45
N LEU A 160 20.73 -2.44 -12.72
CA LEU A 160 19.68 -2.29 -13.72
C LEU A 160 18.69 -3.46 -13.62
N ALA A 161 17.41 -3.15 -13.52
CA ALA A 161 16.33 -4.12 -13.64
C ALA A 161 16.27 -4.71 -15.05
N GLN A 162 15.64 -5.87 -15.19
CA GLN A 162 15.42 -6.55 -16.47
C GLN A 162 13.93 -6.74 -16.75
N PRO A 163 13.50 -6.76 -18.03
CA PRO A 163 12.10 -6.97 -18.37
C PRO A 163 11.69 -8.38 -18.00
N TYR A 164 10.63 -8.52 -17.20
CA TYR A 164 10.16 -9.81 -16.70
C TYR A 164 8.87 -10.26 -17.40
N ILE A 165 7.93 -9.33 -17.63
CA ILE A 165 6.66 -9.53 -18.35
C ILE A 165 6.38 -8.33 -19.25
N ASP A 166 6.03 -8.56 -20.51
CA ASP A 166 5.82 -7.49 -21.51
C ASP A 166 4.50 -6.73 -21.37
N LYS A 167 3.44 -7.42 -20.93
CA LYS A 167 2.11 -6.85 -20.83
C LYS A 167 1.31 -7.48 -19.69
N LEU A 168 1.28 -6.79 -18.57
CA LEU A 168 0.45 -7.09 -17.42
C LEU A 168 -0.71 -6.08 -17.38
N PRO A 169 -1.97 -6.54 -17.55
CA PRO A 169 -3.14 -5.68 -17.30
C PRO A 169 -3.18 -5.22 -15.85
N ASP A 170 -3.59 -3.98 -15.62
CA ASP A 170 -3.65 -3.38 -14.27
C ASP A 170 -4.44 -4.27 -13.29
N LYS A 171 -5.60 -4.76 -13.69
CA LYS A 171 -6.47 -5.63 -12.89
C LYS A 171 -5.85 -6.95 -12.41
N ASP A 172 -4.76 -7.40 -13.04
CA ASP A 172 -4.13 -8.69 -12.76
C ASP A 172 -2.87 -8.55 -11.87
N ILE A 173 -2.52 -7.32 -11.45
CA ILE A 173 -1.33 -7.01 -10.65
C ILE A 173 -1.25 -7.85 -9.37
N GLU A 174 -2.33 -7.97 -8.60
CA GLU A 174 -2.31 -8.70 -7.33
C GLU A 174 -2.06 -10.19 -7.54
N SER A 175 -2.79 -10.82 -8.48
CA SER A 175 -2.61 -12.23 -8.81
C SER A 175 -1.23 -12.53 -9.37
N PHE A 176 -0.63 -11.56 -10.06
CA PHE A 176 0.70 -11.68 -10.61
C PHE A 176 1.80 -11.55 -9.55
N LEU A 177 1.67 -10.60 -8.63
CA LEU A 177 2.70 -10.31 -7.63
C LEU A 177 2.65 -11.25 -6.42
N GLU A 178 1.47 -11.77 -6.04
CA GLU A 178 1.31 -12.68 -4.90
C GLU A 178 2.29 -13.87 -4.91
N PRO A 179 2.43 -14.66 -5.99
CA PRO A 179 3.40 -15.75 -6.02
C PRO A 179 4.86 -15.26 -5.87
N LEU A 180 5.22 -14.13 -6.47
CA LEU A 180 6.57 -13.59 -6.39
C LEU A 180 6.92 -13.18 -4.95
N PHE A 181 6.01 -12.49 -4.27
CA PHE A 181 6.20 -12.11 -2.87
C PHE A 181 6.13 -13.30 -1.92
N ALA A 182 5.31 -14.31 -2.20
CA ALA A 182 5.30 -15.55 -1.43
C ALA A 182 6.65 -16.28 -1.55
N TYR A 183 7.23 -16.33 -2.74
CA TYR A 183 8.56 -16.91 -2.93
C TYR A 183 9.63 -16.11 -2.20
N PHE A 184 9.60 -14.78 -2.32
CA PHE A 184 10.50 -13.90 -1.60
C PHE A 184 10.41 -14.14 -0.08
N LYS A 185 9.19 -14.25 0.48
CA LYS A 185 9.03 -14.54 1.90
C LYS A 185 9.65 -15.88 2.30
N GLN A 186 9.52 -16.89 1.45
CA GLN A 186 9.96 -18.25 1.74
C GLN A 186 11.49 -18.40 1.68
N ASP A 187 12.14 -17.78 0.70
CA ASP A 187 13.55 -18.05 0.38
C ASP A 187 14.47 -16.82 0.56
N LYS A 188 13.96 -15.67 1.03
CA LYS A 188 14.84 -14.53 1.31
C LYS A 188 15.86 -14.85 2.40
N THR A 189 17.08 -14.38 2.17
CA THR A 189 18.16 -14.39 3.15
C THR A 189 18.06 -13.19 4.07
N LYS A 190 18.87 -13.17 5.14
CA LYS A 190 18.83 -12.10 6.14
C LYS A 190 19.19 -10.75 5.49
N GLN A 191 18.33 -9.74 5.68
CA GLN A 191 18.49 -8.38 5.15
C GLN A 191 18.53 -8.29 3.61
N GLU A 192 18.08 -9.33 2.90
CA GLU A 192 17.96 -9.29 1.45
C GLU A 192 16.73 -8.49 1.01
N THR A 193 16.95 -7.57 0.07
CA THR A 193 15.88 -6.78 -0.55
C THR A 193 15.19 -7.57 -1.66
N PHE A 194 14.00 -7.15 -2.09
CA PHE A 194 13.24 -7.87 -3.12
C PHE A 194 13.98 -7.93 -4.46
N GLY A 195 14.65 -6.85 -4.85
CA GLY A 195 15.43 -6.78 -6.08
C GLY A 195 16.66 -7.68 -6.06
N GLN A 196 17.40 -7.72 -4.94
CA GLN A 196 18.52 -8.63 -4.74
C GLN A 196 18.07 -10.10 -4.80
N PHE A 197 16.93 -10.40 -4.19
CA PHE A 197 16.31 -11.72 -4.27
C PHE A 197 16.01 -12.11 -5.71
N CYS A 198 15.34 -11.25 -6.49
CA CYS A 198 15.04 -11.52 -7.90
C CYS A 198 16.31 -11.79 -8.73
N GLN A 199 17.40 -11.06 -8.47
CA GLN A 199 18.69 -11.31 -9.12
C GLN A 199 19.30 -12.67 -8.71
N ARG A 200 19.30 -12.99 -7.42
CA ARG A 200 19.90 -14.21 -6.87
C ARG A 200 19.21 -15.47 -7.39
N VAL A 201 17.88 -15.52 -7.35
CA VAL A 201 17.13 -16.72 -7.76
C VAL A 201 16.96 -16.81 -9.29
N GLY A 202 16.99 -15.67 -9.97
CA GLY A 202 16.81 -15.58 -11.42
C GLY A 202 15.36 -15.76 -11.87
N PHE A 203 15.07 -15.26 -13.08
CA PHE A 203 13.69 -15.22 -13.61
C PHE A 203 13.08 -16.59 -13.90
N GLU A 204 13.90 -17.59 -14.22
CA GLU A 204 13.44 -18.96 -14.42
C GLU A 204 12.83 -19.51 -13.12
N ALA A 205 13.54 -19.39 -11.99
CA ALA A 205 13.03 -19.85 -10.70
C ALA A 205 11.77 -19.08 -10.27
N LEU A 206 11.70 -17.76 -10.51
CA LEU A 206 10.49 -16.96 -10.25
C LEU A 206 9.28 -17.48 -11.05
N ARG A 207 9.48 -17.81 -12.33
CA ARG A 207 8.42 -18.35 -13.20
C ARG A 207 7.98 -19.73 -12.75
N THR A 208 8.92 -20.65 -12.54
CA THR A 208 8.63 -22.01 -12.07
C THR A 208 7.90 -22.01 -10.74
N PHE A 209 8.30 -21.14 -9.79
CA PHE A 209 7.57 -21.01 -8.53
C PHE A 209 6.15 -20.51 -8.76
N SER A 210 5.98 -19.46 -9.58
CA SER A 210 4.68 -18.85 -9.84
C SER A 210 3.69 -19.81 -10.53
N GLU A 211 4.17 -20.65 -11.46
CA GLU A 211 3.35 -21.67 -12.13
C GLU A 211 2.81 -22.75 -11.18
N ASN A 212 3.57 -23.08 -10.14
CA ASN A 212 3.21 -24.08 -9.14
C ASN A 212 2.57 -23.47 -7.88
N TYR A 213 2.46 -22.15 -7.81
CA TYR A 213 1.96 -21.45 -6.65
C TYR A 213 0.46 -21.69 -6.48
N THR A 214 0.08 -22.19 -5.31
CA THR A 214 -1.32 -22.26 -4.89
C THR A 214 -1.54 -21.26 -3.77
N PRO A 215 -2.42 -20.26 -3.96
CA PRO A 215 -2.73 -19.29 -2.92
C PRO A 215 -3.17 -19.99 -1.63
N PRO A 216 -2.65 -19.58 -0.46
CA PRO A 216 -3.15 -20.08 0.79
C PRO A 216 -4.66 -19.80 0.86
N LYS A 217 -5.46 -20.84 1.12
CA LYS A 217 -6.93 -20.69 1.21
C LYS A 217 -7.22 -19.52 2.14
N PRO A 218 -8.05 -18.54 1.74
CA PRO A 218 -8.36 -17.40 2.59
C PRO A 218 -8.79 -17.96 3.94
N ARG A 219 -8.11 -17.53 5.01
CA ARG A 219 -8.56 -17.82 6.37
C ARG A 219 -10.01 -17.37 6.39
N ARG A 220 -10.95 -18.31 6.48
CA ARG A 220 -12.36 -17.98 6.70
C ARG A 220 -12.37 -17.15 7.98
N VAL A 221 -12.43 -15.83 7.83
CA VAL A 221 -12.87 -14.97 8.91
C VAL A 221 -14.26 -15.50 9.20
N ARG A 222 -14.38 -16.28 10.28
CA ARG A 222 -15.69 -16.67 10.78
C ARG A 222 -16.38 -15.33 11.01
N LYS A 223 -17.31 -14.96 10.13
CA LYS A 223 -18.17 -13.78 10.29
C LYS A 223 -18.48 -13.69 11.78
N ASN A 224 -18.09 -12.58 12.41
CA ASN A 224 -18.26 -12.36 13.83
C ASN A 224 -19.62 -12.90 14.24
N GLN A 225 -19.62 -14.06 14.91
CA GLN A 225 -20.79 -14.48 15.64
C GLN A 225 -20.85 -13.49 16.79
N HIS A 226 -21.74 -12.51 16.72
CA HIS A 226 -22.06 -11.69 17.87
C HIS A 226 -22.63 -12.65 18.93
N ARG A 227 -21.77 -13.07 19.87
CA ARG A 227 -22.14 -14.02 20.92
C ARG A 227 -22.64 -13.21 22.11
N VAL A 228 -23.91 -13.41 22.44
CA VAL A 228 -24.50 -12.92 23.68
C VAL A 228 -24.45 -14.08 24.68
N SER A 229 -23.76 -13.89 25.79
CA SER A 229 -23.71 -14.88 26.87
C SER A 229 -24.92 -14.74 27.78
N VAL A 230 -25.44 -15.87 28.26
CA VAL A 230 -26.45 -15.93 29.32
C VAL A 230 -25.81 -16.46 30.60
N GLN A 231 -26.38 -16.13 31.76
CA GLN A 231 -25.90 -16.70 33.04
C GLN A 231 -26.11 -18.22 33.09
N ASP A 232 -25.30 -18.94 33.88
CA ASP A 232 -25.31 -20.40 33.97
C ASP A 232 -26.68 -20.98 34.34
N ALA A 233 -27.41 -20.31 35.25
CA ALA A 233 -28.77 -20.70 35.63
C ALA A 233 -29.74 -20.61 34.44
N MET A 234 -29.60 -19.60 33.59
CA MET A 234 -30.40 -19.44 32.38
C MET A 234 -29.97 -20.39 31.27
N PHE A 235 -28.68 -20.70 31.17
CA PHE A 235 -28.18 -21.71 30.25
C PHE A 235 -28.78 -23.09 30.53
N ALA A 236 -28.84 -23.50 31.80
CA ALA A 236 -29.46 -24.77 32.19
C ALA A 236 -30.95 -24.83 31.78
N ARG A 237 -31.68 -23.73 31.99
CA ARG A 237 -33.09 -23.62 31.59
C ARG A 237 -33.27 -23.64 30.06
N LEU A 238 -32.44 -22.91 29.32
CA LEU A 238 -32.47 -22.90 27.85
C LEU A 238 -32.14 -24.27 27.27
N LYS A 239 -31.19 -24.99 27.88
CA LYS A 239 -30.83 -26.35 27.47
C LYS A 239 -32.00 -27.32 27.68
N GLN A 240 -32.71 -27.20 28.79
CA GLN A 240 -33.91 -27.99 29.05
C GLN A 240 -35.02 -27.67 28.03
N ALA A 241 -35.34 -26.38 27.84
CA ALA A 241 -36.35 -25.95 26.87
C ALA A 241 -36.02 -26.41 25.43
N SER A 242 -34.74 -26.37 25.04
CA SER A 242 -34.27 -26.87 23.75
C SER A 242 -34.53 -28.36 23.56
N GLN A 243 -34.37 -29.16 24.61
CA GLN A 243 -34.65 -30.60 24.59
C GLN A 243 -36.15 -30.87 24.53
N ASP A 244 -36.94 -30.16 25.34
CA ASP A 244 -38.39 -30.34 25.43
C ASP A 244 -39.08 -29.93 24.12
N GLU A 245 -38.65 -28.82 23.51
CA GLU A 245 -39.24 -28.28 22.27
C GLU A 245 -38.62 -28.87 21.00
N LYS A 246 -37.54 -29.64 21.11
CA LYS A 246 -36.74 -30.19 19.99
C LYS A 246 -36.27 -29.11 19.00
N ARG A 247 -35.90 -27.93 19.52
CA ARG A 247 -35.39 -26.80 18.71
C ARG A 247 -34.02 -26.36 19.24
N PRO A 248 -33.12 -25.86 18.39
CA PRO A 248 -31.85 -25.28 18.83
C PRO A 248 -32.05 -24.10 19.81
N MET A 249 -31.21 -24.03 20.85
CA MET A 249 -31.26 -22.93 21.85
C MET A 249 -31.21 -21.53 21.23
N ASN A 250 -30.48 -21.34 20.13
CA ASN A 250 -30.40 -20.04 19.46
C ASN A 250 -31.73 -19.61 18.84
N GLN A 251 -32.56 -20.54 18.36
CA GLN A 251 -33.89 -20.22 17.85
C GLN A 251 -34.83 -19.79 18.98
N ILE A 252 -34.75 -20.44 20.14
CA ILE A 252 -35.55 -20.09 21.32
C ILE A 252 -35.17 -18.69 21.82
N VAL A 253 -33.87 -18.41 21.93
CA VAL A 253 -33.37 -17.08 22.32
C VAL A 253 -33.76 -16.03 21.28
N GLN A 254 -33.62 -16.32 19.99
CA GLN A 254 -34.02 -15.40 18.93
C GLN A 254 -35.51 -15.07 18.99
N GLN A 255 -36.37 -16.07 19.13
CA GLN A 255 -37.82 -15.86 19.25
C GLN A 255 -38.18 -15.02 20.49
N ALA A 256 -37.52 -15.25 21.62
CA ALA A 256 -37.74 -14.47 22.84
C ALA A 256 -37.28 -13.01 22.67
N LEU A 257 -36.15 -12.78 22.00
CA LEU A 257 -35.66 -11.43 21.69
C LEU A 257 -36.57 -10.72 20.68
N GLU A 258 -37.04 -11.42 19.65
CA GLU A 258 -38.00 -10.87 18.68
C GLU A 258 -39.31 -10.47 19.36
N ALA A 259 -39.81 -11.28 20.31
CA ALA A 259 -40.98 -10.92 21.11
C ALA A 259 -40.71 -9.70 22.00
N TYR A 260 -39.56 -9.65 22.67
CA TYR A 260 -39.16 -8.52 23.53
C TYR A 260 -39.05 -7.20 22.76
N PHE A 261 -38.45 -7.21 21.57
CA PHE A 261 -38.29 -6.01 20.74
C PHE A 261 -39.54 -5.66 19.91
N ALA A 262 -40.55 -6.55 19.83
CA ALA A 262 -41.83 -6.26 19.19
C ALA A 262 -42.82 -5.52 20.12
N GLU A 263 -42.49 -5.41 21.41
CA GLU A 263 -43.28 -4.69 22.42
C GLU A 263 -42.83 -3.22 22.62
N GLU A 264 -41.81 -2.76 21.88
CA GLU A 264 -41.40 -1.34 21.72
C GLU A 264 -42.00 -0.70 20.47
#